data_AF-A0A7J5ZEJ6-F1
#
_entry.id   AF-A0A7J5ZEJ6-F1
#
_cell.length_a   1.000
_cell.length_b   1.000
_cell.length_c   1.000
_cell.angle_alpha   90.00
_cell.angle_beta   90.00
_cell.angle_gamma   90.00
#
_symmetry.space_group_name_H-M   'P 1'
#
loop_
_entity.id
_entity.type
_entity.pdbx_description
1 polymer ?
#
loop_
_entity_poly.entity_id
_entity_poly.type
_entity_poly.pdbx_seq_one_letter_code
_entity_poly.pdbx_strand_id
1 'polypeptide(L)'
;MELYNSTVFSSLDRPHAPQVLQQSYIFPSSISTMEATLTEKGITSRHLLIGLPSGGILSLPKMFLDPRRPEIVTEQSREENLIPYAPELLIRSEWFINYNQTVTRVRGIYTAPSGLESTCLVVAYGLDIYQTRVYPSKQFDVLKDDYDYMLISSVLLALFFATMISKRLAEVKLLNRAWR
;
A
#
# COMPACT_ATOMS: atom_id res chain seq x y z
N MET A 1 27.29 -33.74 -0.34
CA MET A 1 26.96 -32.65 0.61
C MET A 1 25.45 -32.65 0.77
N GLU A 2 24.98 -33.25 1.86
CA GLU A 2 23.57 -33.51 2.10
C GLU A 2 22.85 -32.21 2.43
N LEU A 3 21.90 -31.83 1.58
CA LEU A 3 20.96 -30.75 1.84
C LEU A 3 19.94 -31.26 2.86
N TYR A 4 20.19 -31.01 4.15
CA TYR A 4 19.14 -31.12 5.15
C TYR A 4 18.09 -30.05 4.85
N ASN A 5 16.93 -30.49 4.36
CA ASN A 5 15.72 -29.68 4.26
C ASN A 5 15.19 -29.43 5.68
N SER A 6 15.89 -28.60 6.45
CA SER A 6 15.39 -28.06 7.70
C SER A 6 14.45 -26.92 7.36
N THR A 7 13.16 -27.10 7.68
CA THR A 7 12.12 -26.08 7.50
C THR A 7 12.26 -24.90 8.48
N VAL A 8 13.36 -24.85 9.24
CA VAL A 8 13.58 -23.94 10.37
C VAL A 8 14.89 -23.19 10.16
N PHE A 9 14.82 -21.86 10.24
CA PHE A 9 15.98 -20.99 10.16
C PHE A 9 16.88 -21.15 11.40
N SER A 10 18.15 -21.56 11.20
CA SER A 10 19.20 -21.57 12.22
C SER A 10 20.36 -20.66 11.80
N SER A 11 20.87 -19.84 12.72
CA SER A 11 22.04 -19.00 12.45
C SER A 11 23.36 -19.78 12.47
N LEU A 12 23.41 -20.96 13.10
CA LEU A 12 24.62 -21.78 13.22
C LEU A 12 24.91 -22.57 11.93
N ASP A 13 23.85 -23.06 11.26
CA ASP A 13 23.96 -23.99 10.13
C ASP A 13 23.55 -23.30 8.82
N ARG A 14 24.20 -22.18 8.47
CA ARG A 14 23.95 -21.47 7.21
C ARG A 14 24.94 -21.88 6.13
N PRO A 15 24.54 -22.70 5.14
CA PRO A 15 25.48 -23.26 4.17
C PRO A 15 25.93 -22.24 3.10
N HIS A 16 25.17 -21.16 2.87
CA HIS A 16 25.45 -20.17 1.82
C HIS A 16 25.34 -18.74 2.38
N ALA A 17 26.29 -17.89 2.01
CA ALA A 17 26.23 -16.45 2.29
C ALA A 17 25.19 -15.76 1.38
N PRO A 18 24.47 -14.74 1.87
CA PRO A 18 23.53 -13.99 1.05
C PRO A 18 24.27 -13.09 0.05
N GLN A 19 23.71 -12.93 -1.15
CA GLN A 19 24.15 -11.91 -2.09
C GLN A 19 23.64 -10.55 -1.66
N VAL A 20 24.54 -9.57 -1.54
CA VAL A 20 24.20 -8.20 -1.15
C VAL A 20 24.23 -7.31 -2.38
N LEU A 21 23.09 -6.71 -2.71
CA LEU A 21 22.97 -5.68 -3.75
C LEU A 21 22.88 -4.31 -3.09
N GLN A 22 23.57 -3.33 -3.65
CA GLN A 22 23.62 -1.96 -3.13
C GLN A 22 23.41 -0.95 -4.26
N GLN A 23 22.72 0.13 -3.94
CA GLN A 23 22.51 1.26 -4.84
C GLN A 23 22.37 2.52 -3.98
N SER A 24 22.93 3.62 -4.48
CA SER A 24 22.94 4.91 -3.78
C SER A 24 22.03 5.90 -4.48
N TYR A 25 21.43 6.81 -3.73
CA TYR A 25 20.56 7.87 -4.26
C TYR A 25 20.90 9.21 -3.61
N ILE A 26 20.65 10.29 -4.33
CA ILE A 26 20.80 11.66 -3.89
C ILE A 26 19.44 12.15 -3.39
N PHE A 27 19.40 12.64 -2.15
CA PHE A 27 18.21 13.24 -1.56
C PHE A 27 18.41 14.75 -1.43
N PRO A 28 17.49 15.60 -1.93
CA PRO A 28 17.71 17.04 -2.10
C PRO A 28 17.58 17.85 -0.80
N SER A 29 17.36 17.21 0.34
CA SER A 29 17.19 17.87 1.63
C SER A 29 17.89 17.11 2.76
N SER A 30 18.03 17.73 3.92
CA SER A 30 18.52 17.05 5.12
C SER A 30 17.42 16.19 5.75
N ILE A 31 17.81 15.11 6.40
CA ILE A 31 16.91 14.18 7.09
C ILE A 31 17.10 14.38 8.60
N SER A 32 16.01 14.68 9.32
CA SER A 32 16.04 14.81 10.79
C SER A 32 15.80 13.45 11.46
N THR A 33 14.86 12.68 10.93
CA THR A 33 14.51 11.34 11.44
C THR A 33 13.91 10.51 10.32
N MET A 34 13.92 9.20 10.48
CA MET A 34 13.46 8.25 9.49
C MET A 34 12.89 7.01 10.19
N GLU A 35 11.73 6.55 9.75
CA GLU A 35 11.10 5.34 10.29
C GLU A 35 10.34 4.60 9.19
N ALA A 36 10.17 3.29 9.30
CA ALA A 36 9.41 2.51 8.33
C ALA A 36 7.96 2.29 8.80
N THR A 37 7.01 2.22 7.87
CA THR A 37 5.65 1.79 8.17
C THR A 37 5.62 0.32 8.56
N LEU A 38 4.84 -0.01 9.59
CA LEU A 38 4.72 -1.36 10.14
C LEU A 38 3.26 -1.80 10.20
N THR A 39 2.99 -3.01 9.72
CA THR A 39 1.69 -3.69 9.81
C THR A 39 1.87 -5.10 10.34
N GLU A 40 0.79 -5.74 10.77
CA GLU A 40 0.86 -7.03 11.48
C GLU A 40 1.40 -8.15 10.59
N LYS A 41 0.93 -8.24 9.33
CA LYS A 41 1.31 -9.31 8.41
C LYS A 41 2.38 -8.88 7.41
N GLY A 42 2.64 -7.57 7.30
CA GLY A 42 3.62 -7.02 6.36
C GLY A 42 3.28 -7.28 4.89
N ILE A 43 1.98 -7.40 4.57
CA ILE A 43 1.46 -7.62 3.22
C ILE A 43 1.42 -6.30 2.44
N THR A 44 1.01 -5.22 3.10
CA THR A 44 0.97 -3.88 2.47
C THR A 44 2.36 -3.40 2.06
N SER A 45 2.43 -2.54 1.05
CA SER A 45 3.68 -1.90 0.65
C SER A 45 4.33 -1.17 1.82
N ARG A 46 5.66 -1.25 1.93
CA ARG A 46 6.39 -0.49 2.97
C ARG A 46 6.72 0.89 2.46
N HIS A 47 6.39 1.90 3.24
CA HIS A 47 6.81 3.27 3.03
C HIS A 47 7.80 3.66 4.11
N LEU A 48 8.69 4.57 3.75
CA LEU A 48 9.69 5.13 4.61
C LEU A 48 9.29 6.58 4.92
N LEU A 49 9.03 6.85 6.19
CA LEU A 49 8.61 8.13 6.71
C LEU A 49 9.85 8.95 7.04
N ILE A 50 10.01 10.09 6.38
CA ILE A 50 11.18 10.97 6.53
C ILE A 50 10.71 12.28 7.15
N GLY A 51 11.24 12.59 8.33
CA GLY A 51 11.08 13.92 8.94
C GLY A 51 12.09 14.89 8.38
N LEU A 52 11.62 15.96 7.73
CA LEU A 52 12.44 17.05 7.21
C LEU A 52 12.65 18.14 8.28
N PRO A 53 13.75 18.91 8.21
CA PRO A 53 13.99 20.02 9.13
C PRO A 53 12.95 21.15 8.98
N SER A 54 12.27 21.24 7.83
CA SER A 54 11.13 22.14 7.63
C SER A 54 9.89 21.76 8.44
N GLY A 55 9.89 20.60 9.10
CA GLY A 55 8.76 20.05 9.85
C GLY A 55 7.76 19.27 8.99
N GLY A 56 8.02 19.12 7.69
CA GLY A 56 7.26 18.22 6.81
C GLY A 56 7.65 16.75 7.04
N ILE A 57 6.66 15.86 7.00
CA ILE A 57 6.86 14.40 7.08
C ILE A 57 6.52 13.79 5.72
N LEU A 58 7.55 13.31 5.03
CA LEU A 58 7.45 12.74 3.69
C LEU A 58 7.24 11.23 3.77
N SER A 59 6.31 10.69 3.00
CA SER A 59 6.09 9.24 2.84
C SER A 59 6.69 8.76 1.52
N LEU A 60 7.88 8.15 1.58
CA LEU A 60 8.60 7.66 0.41
C LEU A 60 8.33 6.15 0.21
N PRO A 61 7.75 5.72 -0.92
CA PRO A 61 7.57 4.29 -1.20
C PRO A 61 8.91 3.55 -1.32
N LYS A 62 9.06 2.40 -0.64
CA LYS A 62 10.30 1.60 -0.66
C LYS A 62 10.69 1.11 -2.06
N MET A 63 9.73 1.03 -2.98
CA MET A 63 9.98 0.64 -4.38
C MET A 63 10.92 1.60 -5.13
N PHE A 64 11.02 2.87 -4.69
CA PHE A 64 11.98 3.81 -5.26
C PHE A 64 13.41 3.54 -4.77
N LEU A 65 13.58 2.80 -3.67
CA LEU A 65 14.87 2.45 -3.07
C LEU A 65 15.17 0.96 -3.30
N ASP A 66 15.01 0.48 -4.52
CA ASP A 66 15.27 -0.92 -4.88
C ASP A 66 16.62 -1.02 -5.62
N PRO A 67 17.62 -1.76 -5.10
CA PRO A 67 18.92 -1.91 -5.74
C PRO A 67 18.89 -2.64 -7.10
N ARG A 68 17.76 -3.25 -7.48
CA ARG A 68 17.57 -3.91 -8.77
C ARG A 68 17.20 -2.95 -9.90
N ARG A 69 16.96 -1.67 -9.60
CA ARG A 69 16.54 -0.68 -10.60
C ARG A 69 17.64 -0.50 -11.66
N PRO A 70 17.36 -0.81 -12.95
CA PRO A 70 18.39 -0.84 -13.97
C PRO A 70 18.74 0.56 -14.46
N GLU A 71 20.01 0.80 -14.78
CA GLU A 71 20.44 2.02 -15.50
C GLU A 71 19.98 1.99 -16.96
N ILE A 72 20.02 0.81 -17.58
CA ILE A 72 19.60 0.56 -18.96
C ILE A 72 18.45 -0.44 -18.94
N VAL A 73 17.31 -0.06 -19.50
CA VAL A 73 16.10 -0.90 -19.51
C VAL A 73 16.33 -2.13 -20.39
N THR A 74 16.07 -3.30 -19.82
CA THR A 74 16.07 -4.60 -20.50
C THR A 74 14.67 -5.21 -20.53
N GLU A 75 14.38 -6.14 -21.44
CA GLU A 75 13.07 -6.80 -21.52
C GLU A 75 12.69 -7.49 -20.21
N GLN A 76 13.64 -8.18 -19.55
CA GLN A 76 13.43 -8.81 -18.24
C GLN A 76 13.04 -7.79 -17.17
N SER A 77 13.73 -6.65 -17.11
CA SER A 77 13.38 -5.59 -16.15
C SER A 77 12.01 -4.96 -16.43
N ARG A 78 11.57 -4.96 -17.69
CA ARG A 78 10.25 -4.48 -18.09
C ARG A 78 9.15 -5.47 -17.69
N GLU A 79 9.39 -6.76 -17.83
CA GLU A 79 8.47 -7.82 -17.36
C GLU A 79 8.22 -7.74 -15.85
N GLU A 80 9.25 -7.41 -15.07
CA GLU A 80 9.16 -7.22 -13.62
C GLU A 80 8.60 -5.84 -13.21
N ASN A 81 8.29 -4.96 -14.16
CA ASN A 81 7.86 -3.57 -13.93
C ASN A 81 8.83 -2.75 -13.05
N LEU A 82 10.15 -2.96 -13.23
CA LEU A 82 11.16 -2.19 -12.51
C LEU A 82 11.24 -0.76 -13.05
N ILE A 83 11.22 0.21 -12.14
CA ILE A 83 11.40 1.62 -12.50
C ILE A 83 12.88 1.83 -12.83
N PRO A 84 13.24 2.43 -13.98
CA PRO A 84 14.63 2.73 -14.32
C PRO A 84 15.32 3.56 -13.23
N TYR A 85 16.61 3.37 -13.04
CA TYR A 85 17.38 4.10 -12.04
C TYR A 85 17.33 5.61 -12.32
N ALA A 86 16.99 6.37 -11.28
CA ALA A 86 17.07 7.82 -11.28
C ALA A 86 17.84 8.21 -10.00
N PRO A 87 19.03 8.82 -10.12
CA PRO A 87 19.90 9.09 -8.97
C PRO A 87 19.28 10.11 -8.02
N GLU A 88 18.53 11.09 -8.53
CA GLU A 88 17.90 12.13 -7.72
C GLU A 88 16.48 11.73 -7.31
N LEU A 89 16.23 11.72 -6.00
CA LEU A 89 14.90 11.52 -5.45
C LEU A 89 14.15 12.85 -5.39
N LEU A 90 13.00 12.92 -6.05
CA LEU A 90 12.16 14.11 -6.07
C LEU A 90 11.31 14.19 -4.80
N ILE A 91 11.30 15.36 -4.15
CA ILE A 91 10.34 15.66 -3.08
C ILE A 91 9.07 16.21 -3.73
N ARG A 92 7.99 15.44 -3.61
CA ARG A 92 6.65 15.78 -4.11
C ARG A 92 5.79 16.26 -2.94
N SER A 93 5.05 17.34 -3.14
CA SER A 93 4.20 17.89 -2.07
C SER A 93 3.05 16.95 -1.70
N GLU A 94 2.62 16.12 -2.64
CA GLU A 94 1.57 15.12 -2.47
C GLU A 94 1.99 13.95 -1.56
N TRP A 95 3.28 13.79 -1.29
CA TRP A 95 3.81 12.75 -0.42
C TRP A 95 3.93 13.20 1.05
N PHE A 96 3.62 14.47 1.35
CA PHE A 96 3.54 14.93 2.73
C PHE A 96 2.30 14.38 3.42
N ILE A 97 2.51 13.73 4.56
CA ILE A 97 1.40 13.19 5.36
C ILE A 97 0.82 14.21 6.33
N ASN A 98 1.47 15.36 6.52
CA ASN A 98 1.10 16.39 7.50
C ASN A 98 0.76 17.73 6.84
N TYR A 99 -0.33 17.74 6.05
CA TYR A 99 -0.80 18.93 5.33
C TYR A 99 -1.02 20.12 6.27
N ASN A 100 -0.25 21.20 6.08
CA ASN A 100 -0.25 22.42 6.89
C ASN A 100 -0.08 22.20 8.42
N GLN A 101 0.40 21.03 8.84
CA GLN A 101 0.62 20.67 10.25
C GLN A 101 2.08 20.32 10.46
N THR A 102 2.96 21.31 10.31
CA THR A 102 4.41 21.12 10.44
C THR A 102 4.79 20.81 11.87
N VAL A 103 5.64 19.80 12.06
CA VAL A 103 6.14 19.39 13.37
C VAL A 103 7.52 19.97 13.58
N THR A 104 7.66 20.91 14.50
CA THR A 104 8.95 21.58 14.70
C THR A 104 9.93 20.65 15.42
N ARG A 105 11.19 20.60 14.96
CA ARG A 105 12.28 19.81 15.58
C ARG A 105 11.89 18.35 15.83
N VAL A 106 11.45 17.66 14.78
CA VAL A 106 11.11 16.22 14.86
C VAL A 106 12.31 15.44 15.39
N ARG A 107 12.14 14.79 16.55
CA ARG A 107 13.17 13.94 17.18
C ARG A 107 13.02 12.48 16.78
N GLY A 108 11.78 12.04 16.58
CA GLY A 108 11.48 10.67 16.20
C GLY A 108 10.10 10.54 15.58
N ILE A 109 9.93 9.44 14.84
CA ILE A 109 8.66 8.97 14.34
C ILE A 109 8.46 7.57 14.92
N TYR A 110 7.28 7.29 15.43
CA TYR A 110 6.87 5.99 15.90
C TYR A 110 5.76 5.46 15.00
N THR A 111 5.87 4.19 14.61
CA THR A 111 4.89 3.50 13.79
C THR A 111 4.34 2.28 14.53
N ALA A 112 3.04 2.06 14.42
CA ALA A 112 2.37 0.91 15.04
C ALA A 112 1.28 0.34 14.12
N PRO A 113 1.08 -0.98 14.14
CA PRO A 113 -0.07 -1.59 13.48
C PRO A 113 -1.37 -1.14 14.14
N SER A 114 -2.44 -1.01 13.35
CA SER A 114 -3.76 -0.59 13.85
C SER A 114 -4.77 -1.74 14.03
N GLY A 115 -4.42 -2.95 13.61
CA GLY A 115 -5.33 -4.09 13.44
C GLY A 115 -5.88 -4.26 12.02
N LEU A 116 -5.87 -3.20 11.20
CA LEU A 116 -6.14 -3.29 9.76
C LEU A 116 -4.81 -3.36 8.99
N GLU A 117 -4.70 -4.31 8.05
CA GLU A 117 -3.45 -4.55 7.33
C GLU A 117 -3.13 -3.43 6.34
N SER A 118 -4.13 -2.68 5.88
CA SER A 118 -3.90 -1.56 4.96
C SER A 118 -3.43 -0.27 5.66
N THR A 119 -3.42 -0.23 6.99
CA THR A 119 -3.28 1.01 7.76
C THR A 119 -2.18 0.94 8.81
N CYS A 120 -1.40 2.02 8.93
CA CYS A 120 -0.35 2.18 9.94
C CYS A 120 -0.65 3.42 10.77
N LEU A 121 -0.61 3.29 12.10
CA LEU A 121 -0.64 4.44 13.00
C LEU A 121 0.74 5.07 13.03
N VAL A 122 0.80 6.40 12.93
CA VAL A 122 2.04 7.17 12.91
C VAL A 122 1.95 8.25 13.98
N VAL A 123 2.98 8.35 14.81
CA VAL A 123 3.16 9.43 15.78
C VAL A 123 4.53 10.05 15.56
N ALA A 124 4.57 11.30 15.12
CA ALA A 124 5.80 12.08 15.07
C ALA A 124 5.89 12.96 16.32
N TYR A 125 7.04 12.93 16.99
CA TYR A 125 7.26 13.69 18.22
C TYR A 125 8.54 14.52 18.13
N GLY A 126 8.46 15.76 18.62
CA GLY A 126 9.54 16.74 18.57
C GLY A 126 9.34 17.83 19.62
N LEU A 127 9.29 19.09 19.17
CA LEU A 127 8.70 20.17 19.96
C LEU A 127 7.17 20.00 20.05
N ASP A 128 6.57 19.63 18.92
CA ASP A 128 5.14 19.36 18.77
C ASP A 128 4.90 17.85 18.63
N ILE A 129 3.66 17.42 18.82
CA ILE A 129 3.24 16.03 18.62
C ILE A 129 2.21 16.01 17.48
N TYR A 130 2.44 15.14 16.51
CA TYR A 130 1.53 14.90 15.40
C TYR A 130 1.19 13.42 15.32
N GLN A 131 -0.09 13.12 15.19
CA GLN A 131 -0.59 11.76 15.06
C GLN A 131 -1.46 11.67 13.81
N THR A 132 -1.25 10.63 13.01
CA THR A 132 -2.07 10.35 11.84
C THR A 132 -2.10 8.86 11.52
N ARG A 133 -2.89 8.49 10.52
CA ARG A 133 -2.92 7.15 9.93
C ARG A 133 -2.42 7.25 8.51
N VAL A 134 -1.57 6.31 8.10
CA VAL A 134 -1.03 6.24 6.74
C VAL A 134 -1.50 4.97 6.07
N TYR A 135 -1.77 5.05 4.76
CA TYR A 135 -2.29 3.95 3.92
C TYR A 135 -1.34 3.66 2.76
N PRO A 136 -0.25 2.89 2.95
CA PRO A 136 0.78 2.69 1.94
C PRO A 136 0.26 2.15 0.60
N SER A 137 -0.65 1.17 0.65
CA SER A 137 -1.28 0.53 -0.53
C SER A 137 -2.73 0.96 -0.73
N LYS A 138 -3.14 2.11 -0.19
CA LYS A 138 -4.55 2.51 -0.01
C LYS A 138 -5.33 1.54 0.88
N GLN A 139 -6.53 1.91 1.29
CA GLN A 139 -7.40 1.08 2.13
C GLN A 139 -8.06 -0.03 1.32
N PHE A 140 -7.39 -1.18 1.17
CA PHE A 140 -7.91 -2.32 0.41
C PHE A 140 -8.80 -3.27 1.23
N ASP A 141 -8.77 -3.16 2.56
CA ASP A 141 -9.54 -3.98 3.51
C ASP A 141 -10.76 -3.23 4.07
N VAL A 142 -11.04 -2.03 3.57
CA VAL A 142 -12.20 -1.21 3.93
C VAL A 142 -12.98 -0.87 2.66
N LEU A 143 -14.30 -0.77 2.79
CA LEU A 143 -15.16 -0.29 1.71
C LEU A 143 -14.80 1.18 1.40
N LYS A 144 -14.84 1.56 0.12
CA LYS A 144 -14.50 2.92 -0.26
C LYS A 144 -15.44 3.94 0.39
N ASP A 145 -14.88 5.09 0.76
CA ASP A 145 -15.64 6.21 1.31
C ASP A 145 -16.68 6.76 0.31
N ASP A 146 -16.42 6.65 -0.99
CA ASP A 146 -17.27 7.13 -2.09
C ASP A 146 -18.21 6.05 -2.65
N TYR A 147 -18.48 4.98 -1.89
CA TYR A 147 -19.33 3.90 -2.35
C TYR A 147 -20.79 4.33 -2.55
N ASP A 148 -21.31 4.12 -3.76
CA ASP A 148 -22.69 4.48 -4.12
C ASP A 148 -23.69 3.40 -3.67
N TYR A 149 -24.14 3.51 -2.43
CA TYR A 149 -25.17 2.65 -1.87
C TYR A 149 -26.52 2.79 -2.58
N MET A 150 -26.84 3.96 -3.15
CA MET A 150 -28.12 4.22 -3.80
C MET A 150 -28.22 3.48 -5.13
N LEU A 151 -27.16 3.52 -5.94
CA LEU A 151 -27.09 2.79 -7.20
C LEU A 151 -27.35 1.30 -6.98
N ILE A 152 -26.60 0.67 -6.08
CA ILE A 152 -26.71 -0.79 -5.87
C ILE A 152 -28.08 -1.17 -5.31
N SER A 153 -28.60 -0.38 -4.37
CA SER A 153 -29.94 -0.61 -3.82
C SER A 153 -31.02 -0.50 -4.91
N SER A 154 -30.90 0.49 -5.80
CA SER A 154 -31.86 0.69 -6.90
C SER A 154 -31.81 -0.45 -7.93
N VAL A 155 -30.62 -0.92 -8.29
CA VAL A 155 -30.43 -2.04 -9.23
C VAL A 155 -30.99 -3.33 -8.66
N LEU A 156 -30.77 -3.59 -7.36
CA LEU A 156 -31.34 -4.76 -6.68
C LEU A 156 -32.86 -4.76 -6.70
N LEU A 157 -33.49 -3.62 -6.40
CA LEU A 157 -34.95 -3.48 -6.46
C LEU A 157 -35.46 -3.67 -7.90
N ALA A 158 -34.81 -3.03 -8.88
CA ALA A 158 -35.19 -3.16 -10.28
C ALA A 158 -35.13 -4.63 -10.75
N LEU A 159 -34.06 -5.36 -10.42
CA LEU A 159 -33.92 -6.79 -10.74
C LEU A 159 -34.96 -7.65 -10.02
N PHE A 160 -35.28 -7.35 -8.77
CA PHE A 160 -36.31 -8.05 -8.02
C PHE A 160 -37.69 -7.93 -8.70
N PHE A 161 -38.12 -6.72 -9.04
CA PHE A 161 -39.38 -6.49 -9.74
C PHE A 161 -39.38 -7.08 -11.15
N ALA A 162 -38.29 -6.93 -11.90
CA ALA A 162 -38.15 -7.51 -13.23
C ALA A 162 -38.29 -9.03 -13.21
N THR A 163 -37.73 -9.70 -12.19
CA THR A 163 -37.84 -11.15 -12.02
C THR A 163 -39.27 -11.57 -11.70
N MET A 164 -39.96 -10.84 -10.81
CA MET A 164 -41.36 -11.11 -10.46
C MET A 164 -42.29 -10.97 -11.67
N ILE A 165 -42.12 -9.91 -12.45
CA ILE A 165 -42.88 -9.68 -13.69
C ILE A 165 -42.58 -10.78 -14.71
N SER A 166 -41.29 -11.09 -14.93
CA SER A 166 -40.87 -12.12 -15.88
C SER A 166 -41.40 -13.51 -15.51
N LYS A 167 -41.43 -13.87 -14.22
CA LYS A 167 -42.03 -15.11 -13.73
C LYS A 167 -43.51 -15.18 -14.10
N ARG A 168 -44.27 -14.12 -13.81
CA ARG A 168 -45.70 -14.06 -14.16
C ARG A 168 -45.93 -14.16 -15.67
N LEU A 169 -45.14 -13.44 -16.46
CA LEU A 169 -45.22 -13.51 -17.93
C LEU A 169 -44.88 -14.90 -18.47
N ALA A 170 -43.91 -15.60 -17.87
CA ALA A 170 -43.55 -16.96 -18.24
C ALA A 170 -44.65 -17.97 -17.90
N GLU A 171 -45.24 -17.89 -16.70
CA GLU A 171 -46.38 -18.72 -16.28
C GLU A 171 -47.56 -18.58 -17.26
N VAL A 172 -47.91 -17.33 -17.61
CA VAL A 172 -48.98 -17.03 -18.58
C VAL A 172 -48.63 -17.56 -19.97
N LYS A 173 -47.39 -17.38 -20.43
CA LYS A 173 -46.95 -17.86 -21.76
C LYS A 173 -46.95 -19.39 -21.84
N LEU A 174 -46.55 -20.09 -20.78
CA LEU A 174 -46.60 -21.56 -20.72
C LEU A 174 -48.02 -22.07 -20.71
N LEU A 175 -48.92 -21.45 -19.93
CA LEU A 175 -50.34 -21.77 -19.94
C LEU A 175 -50.93 -21.60 -21.35
N ASN A 176 -50.74 -20.45 -21.99
CA ASN A 176 -51.25 -20.22 -23.35
C ASN A 176 -50.71 -21.19 -24.39
N ARG A 177 -49.49 -21.73 -24.19
CA ARG A 177 -48.91 -22.76 -25.07
C ARG A 177 -49.51 -24.15 -24.81
N ALA A 178 -49.82 -24.48 -23.56
CA ALA A 178 -50.38 -25.78 -23.17
C ALA A 178 -51.85 -25.94 -23.54
N TRP A 179 -52.60 -24.84 -23.59
CA TRP A 179 -54.03 -24.81 -23.96
C TRP A 179 -54.28 -24.56 -25.45
N ARG A 180 -53.25 -24.77 -26.27
CA ARG A 180 -53.30 -24.69 -27.72
C ARG A 180 -53.07 -26.07 -28.31
#